data_AF-A0A172TGE3-F1
#
_entry.id   AF-A0A172TGE3-F1
#
_cell.length_a   1.000
_cell.length_b   1.000
_cell.length_c   1.000
_cell.angle_alpha   90.00
_cell.angle_beta   90.00
_cell.angle_gamma   90.00
#
_symmetry.space_group_name_H-M   'P 1'
#
loop_
_entity.id
_entity.type
_entity.pdbx_description
1 polymer ?
#
loop_
_entity_poly.entity_id
_entity_poly.type
_entity_poly.pdbx_seq_one_letter_code
_entity_poly.pdbx_strand_id
1 'polypeptide(L)'
;MKKAGIGLLSLFIVVALAGASMLYYIRPEKALDLSYDPLSLESKVMGMVQQRKLEMTITEPELNNLLKEWLSLRPLLSESWEITGAEGSLAGTIYTVNANLLYANRIPVNAVVRYQLVWASPDLVAEPLSIHLKDLKLSAQDLGLDPIVIPVGQQLPPGLNVKKVTFGDNNVTIRFGIRLFNAF
;
A
#
# COMPACT_ATOMS: atom_id res chain seq x y z
N MET A 1 2.41 4.12 51.45
CA MET A 1 3.48 3.96 50.43
C MET A 1 3.05 3.25 49.14
N LYS A 2 1.84 2.66 49.02
CA LYS A 2 1.41 1.90 47.81
C LYS A 2 0.98 2.76 46.60
N LYS A 3 0.57 4.01 46.79
CA LYS A 3 0.06 4.88 45.71
C LYS A 3 1.17 5.52 44.84
N ALA A 4 2.35 5.76 45.42
CA ALA A 4 3.49 6.34 44.71
C ALA A 4 4.13 5.35 43.71
N GLY A 5 4.16 4.06 44.04
CA GLY A 5 4.68 3.02 43.13
C GLY A 5 3.80 2.80 41.90
N ILE A 6 2.48 2.91 42.03
CA ILE A 6 1.54 2.74 40.91
C ILE A 6 1.65 3.91 39.93
N GLY A 7 1.79 5.15 40.45
CA GLY A 7 1.95 6.33 39.60
C GLY A 7 3.29 6.35 38.84
N LEU A 8 4.36 5.85 39.45
CA LEU A 8 5.66 5.77 38.78
C LEU A 8 5.69 4.67 37.71
N LEU A 9 5.04 3.53 37.98
CA LEU A 9 4.92 2.44 37.02
C LEU A 9 4.06 2.83 35.82
N SER A 10 2.94 3.54 36.04
CA SER A 10 2.09 4.00 34.92
C SER A 10 2.82 5.03 34.06
N LEU A 11 3.58 5.95 34.65
CA LEU A 11 4.38 6.91 33.93
C LEU A 11 5.46 6.23 33.08
N PHE A 12 6.12 5.20 33.62
CA PHE A 12 7.13 4.43 32.90
C PHE A 12 6.54 3.69 31.69
N ILE A 13 5.34 3.12 31.83
CA ILE A 13 4.63 2.46 30.72
C ILE A 13 4.25 3.47 29.63
N VAL A 14 3.77 4.65 30.00
CA VAL A 14 3.42 5.71 29.03
C VAL A 14 4.66 6.20 28.28
N VAL A 15 5.78 6.40 28.98
CA VAL A 15 7.05 6.81 28.34
C VAL A 15 7.62 5.69 27.46
N ALA A 16 7.50 4.42 27.85
CA ALA A 16 7.94 3.29 27.03
C ALA A 16 7.09 3.14 25.76
N LEU A 17 5.76 3.31 25.86
CA LEU A 17 4.86 3.27 24.71
C LEU A 17 5.06 4.47 23.77
N ALA A 18 5.29 5.67 24.32
CA ALA A 18 5.61 6.87 23.55
C ALA A 18 7.00 6.77 22.89
N GLY A 19 7.98 6.16 23.57
CA GLY A 19 9.30 5.90 23.02
C GLY A 19 9.26 4.85 21.89
N ALA A 20 8.46 3.79 22.05
CA ALA A 20 8.29 2.76 21.03
C ALA A 20 7.60 3.31 19.77
N SER A 21 6.57 4.17 19.92
CA SER A 21 5.92 4.82 18.77
C SER A 21 6.85 5.83 18.08
N MET A 22 7.68 6.55 18.85
CA MET A 22 8.67 7.47 18.29
C MET A 22 9.78 6.72 17.52
N LEU A 23 10.28 5.59 18.04
CA LEU A 23 11.28 4.76 17.36
C LEU A 23 10.72 4.06 16.11
N TYR A 24 9.42 3.76 16.09
CA TYR A 24 8.76 3.26 14.88
C TYR A 24 8.60 4.36 13.82
N TYR A 25 8.45 5.62 14.24
CA TYR A 25 8.30 6.77 13.33
C TYR A 25 9.63 7.26 12.72
N ILE A 26 10.77 7.02 13.38
CA ILE A 26 12.10 7.49 12.94
C ILE A 26 12.90 6.37 12.25
N ARG A 27 12.32 5.18 12.01
CA ARG A 27 13.05 4.10 11.34
C ARG A 27 13.41 4.54 9.91
N PRO A 28 14.71 4.68 9.57
CA PRO A 28 15.14 5.20 8.30
C PRO A 28 14.81 4.21 7.18
N GLU A 29 14.53 4.77 6.01
CA GLU A 29 14.30 4.16 4.69
C GLU A 29 14.60 2.66 4.67
N LYS A 30 13.52 1.86 4.65
CA LYS A 30 13.59 0.41 4.44
C LYS A 30 14.49 0.20 3.22
N ALA A 31 15.48 -0.70 3.32
CA ALA A 31 16.22 -1.13 2.14
C ALA A 31 15.21 -1.48 1.03
N LEU A 32 15.53 -1.17 -0.23
CA LEU A 32 14.74 -1.65 -1.38
C LEU A 32 14.82 -3.18 -1.41
N ASP A 33 13.96 -3.79 -0.62
CA ASP A 33 13.76 -5.22 -0.40
C ASP A 33 12.27 -5.54 -0.53
N LEU A 34 11.92 -6.81 -0.53
CA LEU A 34 10.52 -7.26 -0.54
C LEU A 34 9.98 -7.55 0.87
N SER A 35 10.65 -7.04 1.93
CA SER A 35 10.19 -7.22 3.30
C SER A 35 8.96 -6.35 3.59
N TYR A 36 7.85 -6.97 3.97
CA TYR A 36 6.59 -6.29 4.25
C TYR A 36 5.99 -6.71 5.59
N ASP A 37 5.20 -5.81 6.17
CA ASP A 37 4.34 -6.14 7.31
C ASP A 37 2.95 -6.50 6.75
N PRO A 38 2.44 -7.72 6.94
CA PRO A 38 1.19 -8.16 6.34
C PRO A 38 0.03 -7.26 6.76
N LEU A 39 -0.65 -6.67 5.78
CA LEU A 39 -1.78 -5.78 6.00
C LEU A 39 -3.08 -6.52 5.70
N SER A 40 -3.84 -6.85 6.73
CA SER A 40 -5.19 -7.39 6.54
C SER A 40 -6.17 -6.25 6.25
N LEU A 41 -6.41 -5.98 4.96
CA LEU A 41 -7.45 -5.05 4.51
C LEU A 41 -8.81 -5.39 5.12
N GLU A 42 -9.14 -6.68 5.23
CA GLU A 42 -10.37 -7.19 5.85
C GLU A 42 -10.51 -6.74 7.31
N SER A 43 -9.46 -6.91 8.14
CA SER A 43 -9.50 -6.51 9.54
C SER A 43 -9.68 -5.00 9.71
N LYS A 44 -9.11 -4.20 8.80
CA LYS A 44 -9.26 -2.75 8.78
C LYS A 44 -10.70 -2.37 8.42
N VAL A 45 -11.28 -2.99 7.39
CA VAL A 45 -12.71 -2.85 7.01
C VAL A 45 -13.63 -3.22 8.17
N MET A 46 -13.35 -4.32 8.86
CA MET A 46 -14.14 -4.74 10.02
C MET A 46 -14.04 -3.72 11.18
N GLY A 47 -12.84 -3.22 11.46
CA GLY A 47 -12.60 -2.19 12.47
C GLY A 47 -13.37 -0.89 12.18
N MET A 48 -13.47 -0.49 10.91
CA MET A 48 -14.27 0.66 10.49
C MET A 48 -15.77 0.47 10.74
N VAL A 49 -16.31 -0.70 10.40
CA VAL A 49 -17.71 -1.06 10.65
C VAL A 49 -18.01 -1.00 12.14
N GLN A 50 -17.12 -1.57 12.97
CA GLN A 50 -17.25 -1.54 14.43
C GLN A 50 -17.19 -0.11 14.98
N GLN A 51 -16.30 0.74 14.44
CA GLN A 51 -16.15 2.13 14.83
C GLN A 51 -17.19 3.08 14.22
N ARG A 52 -18.10 2.56 13.37
CA ARG A 52 -19.08 3.33 12.58
C ARG A 52 -18.47 4.46 11.74
N LYS A 53 -17.19 4.33 11.39
CA LYS A 53 -16.48 5.25 10.51
C LYS A 53 -16.34 4.59 9.16
N LEU A 54 -17.24 4.92 8.24
CA LEU A 54 -17.26 4.39 6.87
C LEU A 54 -16.20 5.06 5.99
N GLU A 55 -14.97 5.17 6.49
CA GLU A 55 -13.85 5.80 5.81
C GLU A 55 -12.55 5.08 6.16
N MET A 56 -11.85 4.59 5.14
CA MET A 56 -10.54 3.96 5.25
C MET A 56 -9.50 4.92 4.70
N THR A 57 -8.43 5.13 5.44
CA THR A 57 -7.23 5.76 4.90
C THR A 57 -6.15 4.71 4.77
N ILE A 58 -5.65 4.51 3.56
CA ILE A 58 -4.47 3.70 3.27
C ILE A 58 -3.30 4.68 3.15
N THR A 59 -2.35 4.55 4.06
CA THR A 59 -1.14 5.38 4.06
C THR A 59 -0.10 4.82 3.08
N GLU A 60 0.84 5.65 2.66
CA GLU A 60 1.95 5.21 1.80
C GLU A 60 2.74 4.00 2.34
N PRO A 61 3.11 3.93 3.64
CA PRO A 61 3.73 2.73 4.20
C PRO A 61 2.89 1.47 4.03
N GLU A 62 1.57 1.58 4.14
CA GLU A 62 0.65 0.46 3.94
C GLU A 62 0.52 0.08 2.46
N LEU A 63 0.50 1.05 1.55
CA LEU A 63 0.59 0.79 0.10
C LEU A 63 1.88 0.07 -0.25
N ASN A 64 3.00 0.46 0.34
CA ASN A 64 4.29 -0.19 0.11
C ASN A 64 4.32 -1.62 0.64
N ASN A 65 3.71 -1.88 1.80
CA ASN A 65 3.57 -3.25 2.29
C ASN A 65 2.70 -4.10 1.36
N LEU A 66 1.59 -3.57 0.83
CA LEU A 66 0.74 -4.27 -0.14
C LEU A 66 1.47 -4.53 -1.47
N LEU A 67 2.23 -3.55 -1.96
CA LEU A 67 3.06 -3.69 -3.16
C LEU A 67 4.08 -4.83 -2.97
N LYS A 68 4.84 -4.78 -1.87
CA LYS A 68 5.85 -5.80 -1.55
C LYS A 68 5.23 -7.18 -1.34
N GLU A 69 4.06 -7.27 -0.70
CA GLU A 69 3.29 -8.51 -0.58
C GLU A 69 2.95 -9.09 -1.95
N TRP A 70 2.34 -8.27 -2.82
CA TRP A 70 1.97 -8.71 -4.18
C TRP A 70 3.19 -9.16 -5.01
N LEU A 71 4.30 -8.44 -4.91
CA LEU A 71 5.55 -8.77 -5.59
C LEU A 71 6.23 -10.01 -5.00
N SER A 72 6.13 -10.23 -3.68
CA SER A 72 6.69 -11.42 -3.03
C SER A 72 6.00 -12.72 -3.47
N LEU A 73 4.73 -12.63 -3.86
CA LEU A 73 3.97 -13.75 -4.42
C LEU A 73 4.35 -14.04 -5.89
N ARG A 74 4.96 -13.06 -6.58
CA ARG A 74 5.35 -13.16 -8.00
C ARG A 74 6.69 -12.45 -8.27
N PRO A 75 7.81 -12.91 -7.66
CA PRO A 75 9.10 -12.22 -7.79
C PRO A 75 9.72 -12.40 -9.18
N LEU A 76 9.37 -13.47 -9.90
CA LEU A 76 9.83 -13.73 -11.26
C LEU A 76 8.88 -13.06 -12.26
N LEU A 77 9.38 -12.05 -12.97
CA LEU A 77 8.70 -11.45 -14.12
C LEU A 77 8.84 -12.33 -15.38
N SER A 78 9.97 -13.03 -15.49
CA SER A 78 10.25 -14.04 -16.52
C SER A 78 11.43 -14.92 -16.06
N GLU A 79 11.79 -15.96 -16.81
CA GLU A 79 12.93 -16.84 -16.48
C GLU A 79 14.26 -16.09 -16.29
N SER A 80 14.39 -14.89 -16.87
CA SER A 80 15.62 -14.09 -16.80
C SER A 80 15.49 -12.86 -15.91
N TRP A 81 14.31 -12.51 -15.39
CA TRP A 81 14.09 -11.26 -14.65
C TRP A 81 13.45 -11.54 -13.30
N GLU A 82 14.18 -11.23 -12.23
CA GLU A 82 13.73 -11.33 -10.84
C GLU A 82 13.64 -9.96 -10.18
N ILE A 83 12.59 -9.72 -9.40
CA ILE A 83 12.43 -8.53 -8.58
C ILE A 83 13.01 -8.83 -7.20
N THR A 84 14.00 -8.05 -6.78
CA THR A 84 14.67 -8.21 -5.48
C THR A 84 14.22 -7.19 -4.45
N GLY A 85 13.61 -6.09 -4.89
CA GLY A 85 13.10 -5.06 -4.02
C GLY A 85 12.21 -4.08 -4.74
N ALA A 86 11.31 -3.44 -3.99
CA ALA A 86 10.46 -2.39 -4.53
C ALA A 86 10.07 -1.39 -3.45
N GLU A 87 9.98 -0.13 -3.85
CA GLU A 87 9.49 0.96 -3.02
C GLU A 87 8.58 1.86 -3.84
N GLY A 88 7.39 2.11 -3.32
CA GLY A 88 6.43 3.02 -3.94
C GLY A 88 6.41 4.37 -3.24
N SER A 89 6.10 5.41 -3.99
CA SER A 89 5.73 6.72 -3.47
C SER A 89 4.45 7.18 -4.14
N LEU A 90 3.54 7.74 -3.34
CA LEU A 90 2.32 8.35 -3.87
C LEU A 90 2.57 9.86 -4.00
N ALA A 91 1.97 10.47 -5.02
CA ALA A 91 1.92 11.91 -5.20
C ALA A 91 0.60 12.26 -5.90
N GLY A 92 -0.43 12.51 -5.09
CA GLY A 92 -1.78 12.70 -5.57
C GLY A 92 -2.26 11.44 -6.28
N THR A 93 -2.55 11.53 -7.56
CA THR A 93 -3.03 10.39 -8.36
C THR A 93 -1.91 9.58 -9.02
N ILE A 94 -0.65 9.97 -8.83
CA ILE A 94 0.50 9.28 -9.42
C ILE A 94 1.15 8.39 -8.38
N TYR A 95 1.28 7.10 -8.67
CA TYR A 95 2.04 6.16 -7.87
C TYR A 95 3.33 5.78 -8.60
N THR A 96 4.48 6.10 -8.01
CA THR A 96 5.80 5.81 -8.58
C THR A 96 6.40 4.62 -7.86
N VAL A 97 6.67 3.53 -8.59
CA VAL A 97 7.32 2.33 -8.08
C VAL A 97 8.77 2.31 -8.55
N ASN A 98 9.71 2.35 -7.63
CA ASN A 98 11.11 2.07 -7.86
C ASN A 98 11.36 0.60 -7.54
N ALA A 99 11.77 -0.19 -8.53
CA ALA A 99 12.02 -1.61 -8.40
C ALA A 99 13.48 -1.94 -8.71
N ASN A 100 14.06 -2.79 -7.87
CA ASN A 100 15.33 -3.44 -8.13
C ASN A 100 15.06 -4.77 -8.81
N LEU A 101 15.65 -4.92 -9.99
CA LEU A 101 15.58 -6.12 -10.81
C LEU A 101 16.94 -6.77 -10.91
N LEU A 102 16.93 -8.06 -11.17
CA LEU A 102 18.13 -8.86 -11.33
C LEU A 102 18.00 -9.72 -12.58
N TYR A 103 18.79 -9.40 -13.59
CA TYR A 103 18.79 -10.09 -14.87
C TYR A 103 19.74 -11.29 -14.86
N ALA A 104 19.24 -12.46 -15.28
CA ALA A 104 19.93 -13.73 -15.32
C ALA A 104 20.65 -14.08 -14.00
N ASN A 105 20.04 -13.71 -12.87
CA ASN A 105 20.58 -13.83 -11.52
C ASN A 105 21.98 -13.19 -11.30
N ARG A 106 22.38 -12.19 -12.12
CA ARG A 106 23.70 -11.55 -12.01
C ARG A 106 23.75 -10.05 -12.22
N ILE A 107 22.91 -9.51 -13.11
CA ILE A 107 23.03 -8.10 -13.53
C ILE A 107 21.97 -7.28 -12.80
N PRO A 108 22.33 -6.42 -11.84
CA PRO A 108 21.36 -5.55 -11.17
C PRO A 108 20.91 -4.46 -12.13
N VAL A 109 19.59 -4.25 -12.19
CA VAL A 109 18.94 -3.27 -13.04
C VAL A 109 17.89 -2.53 -12.22
N ASN A 110 17.89 -1.20 -12.29
CA ASN A 110 16.87 -0.39 -11.64
C ASN A 110 15.78 -0.02 -12.65
N ALA A 111 14.53 -0.21 -12.26
CA ALA A 111 13.36 0.19 -13.02
C ALA A 111 12.52 1.16 -12.20
N VAL A 112 12.05 2.23 -12.84
CA VAL A 112 11.10 3.17 -12.26
C VAL A 112 9.84 3.14 -13.10
N VAL A 113 8.73 2.73 -12.50
CA VAL A 113 7.42 2.67 -13.16
C VAL A 113 6.50 3.70 -12.53
N ARG A 114 5.84 4.52 -13.36
CA ARG A 114 4.83 5.45 -12.89
C ARG A 114 3.45 4.98 -13.33
N TYR A 115 2.53 4.92 -12.39
CA TYR A 115 1.14 4.56 -12.61
C TYR A 115 0.24 5.75 -12.29
N GLN A 116 -0.79 5.93 -13.11
CA GLN A 116 -1.92 6.78 -12.84
C GLN A 116 -2.97 5.95 -12.11
N LEU A 117 -3.31 6.34 -10.89
CA LEU A 117 -4.39 5.72 -10.15
C LEU A 117 -5.72 6.35 -10.59
N VAL A 118 -6.64 5.50 -11.03
CA VAL A 118 -7.98 5.87 -11.47
C VAL A 118 -9.00 5.03 -10.72
N TRP A 119 -9.98 5.70 -10.11
CA TRP A 119 -11.11 5.01 -9.53
C TRP A 119 -12.15 4.70 -10.61
N ALA A 120 -12.25 3.43 -10.99
CA ALA A 120 -13.22 2.91 -11.95
C ALA A 120 -14.18 1.97 -11.21
N SER A 121 -15.13 2.56 -10.49
CA SER A 121 -16.07 1.84 -9.61
C SER A 121 -16.58 0.53 -10.25
N PRO A 122 -16.44 -0.63 -9.56
CA PRO A 122 -16.07 -0.82 -8.15
C PRO A 122 -14.57 -1.06 -7.91
N ASP A 123 -13.73 -0.81 -8.90
CA ASP A 123 -12.32 -1.20 -8.90
C ASP A 123 -11.38 0.00 -8.88
N LEU A 124 -10.19 -0.20 -8.32
CA LEU A 124 -9.09 0.73 -8.44
C LEU A 124 -8.18 0.25 -9.58
N VAL A 125 -7.99 1.09 -10.59
CA VAL A 125 -7.16 0.77 -11.76
C VAL A 125 -5.88 1.60 -11.67
N ALA A 126 -4.74 0.93 -11.78
CA ALA A 126 -3.44 1.56 -11.93
C ALA A 126 -3.01 1.46 -13.40
N GLU A 127 -3.16 2.56 -14.13
CA GLU A 127 -2.80 2.65 -15.54
C GLU A 127 -1.31 3.00 -15.67
N PRO A 128 -0.51 2.21 -16.38
CA PRO A 128 0.91 2.50 -16.51
C PRO A 128 1.12 3.71 -17.42
N LEU A 129 1.79 4.75 -16.91
CA LEU A 129 2.12 5.97 -17.65
C LEU A 129 3.47 5.88 -18.35
N SER A 130 4.48 5.41 -17.62
CA SER A 130 5.84 5.39 -18.12
C SER A 130 6.68 4.40 -17.35
N ILE A 131 7.66 3.82 -18.04
CA ILE A 131 8.70 3.00 -17.43
C ILE A 131 10.07 3.51 -17.85
N HIS A 132 10.94 3.63 -16.87
CA HIS A 132 12.32 4.02 -17.03
C HIS A 132 13.19 2.86 -16.58
N LEU A 133 13.85 2.20 -17.53
CA LEU A 133 14.89 1.21 -17.24
C LEU A 133 16.23 1.89 -17.40
N LYS A 134 16.90 2.18 -16.27
CA LYS A 134 18.17 2.92 -16.25
C LYS A 134 18.08 4.23 -17.05
N ASP A 135 18.72 4.30 -18.23
CA ASP A 135 18.76 5.48 -19.11
C ASP A 135 17.74 5.43 -20.27
N LEU A 136 17.05 4.29 -20.45
CA LEU A 136 16.04 4.11 -21.48
C LEU A 136 14.66 4.44 -20.92
N LYS A 137 14.10 5.55 -21.41
CA LYS A 137 12.69 5.89 -21.22
C LYS A 137 11.88 5.17 -22.30
N LEU A 138 11.02 4.25 -21.89
CA LEU A 138 10.12 3.53 -22.78
C LEU A 138 8.67 3.90 -22.43
N SER A 139 7.80 3.99 -23.44
CA SER A 139 6.37 4.13 -23.17
C SER A 139 5.84 2.83 -22.59
N ALA A 140 4.89 2.90 -21.66
CA ALA A 140 4.26 1.70 -21.10
C ALA A 140 3.60 0.82 -22.17
N GLN A 141 3.10 1.44 -23.23
CA GLN A 141 2.49 0.79 -24.39
C GLN A 141 3.51 0.00 -25.21
N ASP A 142 4.76 0.45 -25.27
CA ASP A 142 5.84 -0.21 -26.02
C ASP A 142 6.31 -1.50 -25.33
N LEU A 143 6.07 -1.63 -24.03
CA LEU A 143 6.41 -2.82 -23.24
C LEU A 143 5.22 -3.75 -22.96
N GLY A 144 4.02 -3.41 -23.43
CA GLY A 144 2.82 -4.22 -23.18
C GLY A 144 2.47 -4.33 -21.69
N LEU A 145 2.72 -3.29 -20.90
CA LEU A 145 2.30 -3.28 -19.50
C LEU A 145 0.78 -3.12 -19.45
N ASP A 146 0.11 -4.16 -18.97
CA ASP A 146 -1.34 -4.11 -18.76
C ASP A 146 -1.69 -3.30 -17.51
N PRO A 147 -2.84 -2.58 -17.51
CA PRO A 147 -3.35 -1.94 -16.32
C PRO A 147 -3.54 -2.94 -15.18
N ILE A 148 -3.11 -2.56 -13.98
CA ILE A 148 -3.31 -3.40 -12.79
C ILE A 148 -4.69 -3.07 -12.22
N VAL A 149 -5.60 -4.04 -12.22
CA VAL A 149 -6.94 -3.91 -11.65
C VAL A 149 -6.95 -4.49 -10.25
N ILE A 150 -7.21 -3.64 -9.25
CA ILE A 150 -7.36 -4.04 -7.85
C ILE A 150 -8.86 -4.07 -7.54
N PRO A 151 -9.46 -5.26 -7.35
CA PRO A 151 -10.91 -5.40 -7.18
C PRO A 151 -11.34 -5.07 -5.75
N VAL A 152 -11.25 -3.79 -5.38
CA VAL A 152 -11.58 -3.29 -4.03
C VAL A 152 -12.99 -3.70 -3.65
N GLY A 153 -13.95 -3.63 -4.56
CA GLY A 153 -15.35 -3.99 -4.30
C GLY A 153 -15.57 -5.45 -3.88
N GLN A 154 -14.74 -6.40 -4.34
CA GLN A 154 -14.88 -7.82 -4.01
C GLN A 154 -14.35 -8.17 -2.62
N GLN A 155 -13.45 -7.33 -2.09
CA GLN A 155 -12.88 -7.49 -0.75
C GLN A 155 -13.76 -6.84 0.34
N LEU A 156 -14.87 -6.21 -0.04
CA LEU A 156 -15.78 -5.58 0.91
C LEU A 156 -16.81 -6.58 1.44
N PRO A 157 -17.17 -6.49 2.74
CA PRO A 157 -18.29 -7.22 3.29
C PRO A 157 -19.59 -6.93 2.52
N PRO A 158 -20.51 -7.91 2.44
CA PRO A 158 -21.80 -7.73 1.81
C PRO A 158 -22.56 -6.54 2.44
N GLY A 159 -23.11 -5.67 1.60
CA GLY A 159 -23.85 -4.46 2.02
C GLY A 159 -23.02 -3.17 2.09
N LEU A 160 -21.70 -3.23 1.87
CA LEU A 160 -20.87 -2.04 1.70
C LEU A 160 -20.59 -1.76 0.22
N ASN A 161 -20.55 -0.48 -0.15
CA ASN A 161 -20.09 -0.04 -1.46
C ASN A 161 -19.09 1.10 -1.33
N VAL A 162 -18.13 1.21 -2.24
CA VAL A 162 -17.28 2.39 -2.28
C VAL A 162 -18.07 3.56 -2.87
N LYS A 163 -18.17 4.66 -2.12
CA LYS A 163 -18.82 5.91 -2.56
C LYS A 163 -17.83 6.83 -3.25
N LYS A 164 -16.61 6.94 -2.72
CA LYS A 164 -15.61 7.87 -3.21
C LYS A 164 -14.22 7.39 -2.86
N VAL A 165 -13.28 7.53 -3.79
CA VAL A 165 -11.84 7.44 -3.52
C VAL A 165 -11.24 8.81 -3.73
N THR A 166 -10.40 9.23 -2.80
CA THR A 166 -9.65 10.48 -2.86
C THR A 166 -8.18 10.14 -2.72
N PHE A 167 -7.37 10.61 -3.66
CA PHE A 167 -5.93 10.41 -3.64
C PHE A 167 -5.29 11.69 -3.10
N GLY A 168 -4.62 11.59 -1.96
CA GLY A 168 -3.78 12.64 -1.40
C GLY A 168 -2.32 12.42 -1.79
N ASP A 169 -1.43 13.28 -1.29
CA ASP A 169 0.00 13.14 -1.58
C ASP A 169 0.56 11.84 -1.01
N ASN A 170 0.25 11.48 0.24
CA ASN A 170 0.85 10.31 0.89
C ASN A 170 -0.19 9.29 1.39
N ASN A 171 -1.44 9.43 0.93
CA ASN A 171 -2.52 8.55 1.34
C ASN A 171 -3.62 8.41 0.28
N VAL A 172 -4.37 7.32 0.38
CA VAL A 172 -5.60 7.08 -0.37
C VAL A 172 -6.74 6.95 0.63
N THR A 173 -7.73 7.83 0.53
CA THR A 173 -8.92 7.78 1.38
C THR A 173 -10.10 7.21 0.60
N ILE A 174 -10.63 6.09 1.09
CA ILE A 174 -11.78 5.39 0.54
C ILE A 174 -12.97 5.59 1.47
N ARG A 175 -14.00 6.27 0.97
CA ARG A 175 -15.27 6.46 1.69
C ARG A 175 -16.27 5.41 1.24
N PHE A 176 -16.87 4.73 2.20
CA PHE A 176 -17.87 3.70 1.98
C PHE A 176 -19.29 4.26 2.15
N GLY A 177 -20.23 3.67 1.42
CA GLY A 177 -21.65 3.76 1.63
C GLY A 177 -22.20 2.42 2.08
N ILE A 178 -23.39 2.47 2.68
CA ILE A 178 -24.19 1.28 2.94
C ILE A 178 -25.13 1.11 1.75
N ARG A 179 -25.06 -0.04 1.09
CA ARG A 179 -26.13 -0.51 0.23
C ARG A 179 -27.24 -1.03 1.14
N LEU A 180 -28.30 -0.23 1.32
CA LEU A 180 -29.55 -0.76 1.82
C LEU A 180 -30.03 -1.77 0.78
N PHE A 181 -30.15 -3.03 1.17
CA PHE A 181 -30.86 -4.02 0.36
C PHE A 181 -32.27 -3.46 0.14
N ASN A 182 -32.60 -3.08 -1.09
CA ASN A 182 -34.00 -2.97 -1.47
C ASN A 182 -34.53 -4.41 -1.45
N ALA A 183 -35.25 -4.74 -0.37
CA ALA A 183 -36.17 -5.84 -0.36
C ALA A 183 -37.33 -5.45 -1.26
N PHE A 184 -37.35 -5.93 -2.51
CA PHE A 184 -38.55 -6.17 -3.32
C PHE A 184 -38.23 -7.22 -4.39
#